data_AF-A0A674N7F3-F1
#
_entry.id   AF-A0A674N7F3-F1
#
_cell.length_a   1.000
_cell.length_b   1.000
_cell.length_c   1.000
_cell.angle_alpha   90.00
_cell.angle_beta   90.00
_cell.angle_gamma   90.00
#
_symmetry.space_group_name_H-M   'P 1'
#
loop_
_entity.id
_entity.type
_entity.pdbx_description
1 polymer ?
#
loop_
_entity_poly.entity_id
_entity_poly.type
_entity_poly.pdbx_seq_one_letter_code
_entity_poly.pdbx_strand_id
1 'polypeptide(L)'
;MLLETLLLLTATKFGRKTLRDKNVYLIVRELHKWEQDFQVSAACEKLVQVLIGDEPEQGMENLMEVEIPLDVEEKLNKADQEEVDRAEDETGGGGQ
;
A
#
# COMPACT_ATOMS: atom_id res chain seq x y z
N MET A 1 11.98 -3.50 -3.58
CA MET A 1 11.57 -4.49 -4.63
C MET A 1 10.66 -5.63 -4.14
N LEU A 2 10.87 -6.23 -2.96
CA LEU A 2 10.02 -7.37 -2.52
C LEU A 2 8.62 -6.95 -2.07
N LEU A 3 8.51 -5.86 -1.30
CA LEU A 3 7.22 -5.37 -0.80
C LEU A 3 6.33 -4.88 -1.95
N GLU A 4 6.92 -4.24 -2.93
CA GLU A 4 6.29 -3.76 -4.17
C GLU A 4 5.80 -4.93 -5.02
N THR A 5 6.54 -6.05 -5.03
CA THR A 5 6.09 -7.28 -5.67
C THR A 5 4.86 -7.86 -4.96
N LEU A 6 4.86 -7.89 -3.62
CA LEU A 6 3.69 -8.32 -2.84
C LEU A 6 2.49 -7.40 -3.08
N LEU A 7 2.72 -6.09 -3.14
CA LEU A 7 1.69 -5.10 -3.46
C LEU A 7 1.12 -5.33 -4.86
N LEU A 8 1.95 -5.57 -5.88
CA LEU A 8 1.48 -5.90 -7.22
C LEU A 8 0.61 -7.16 -7.24
N LEU A 9 0.99 -8.19 -6.48
CA LEU A 9 0.18 -9.40 -6.36
C LEU A 9 -1.21 -9.11 -5.75
N THR A 10 -1.33 -8.12 -4.87
CA THR A 10 -2.63 -7.70 -4.31
C THR A 10 -3.57 -7.02 -5.30
N ALA A 11 -3.15 -6.74 -6.54
CA ALA A 11 -4.04 -6.18 -7.56
C ALA A 11 -5.27 -7.06 -7.82
N THR A 12 -5.09 -8.39 -7.77
CA THR A 12 -6.18 -9.35 -8.00
C THR A 12 -6.74 -9.90 -6.69
N LYS A 13 -8.03 -10.23 -6.69
CA LYS A 13 -8.69 -10.96 -5.60
C LYS A 13 -7.97 -12.24 -5.21
N PHE A 14 -7.52 -13.03 -6.19
CA PHE A 14 -6.78 -14.27 -5.94
C PHE A 14 -5.47 -13.99 -5.18
N GLY A 15 -4.74 -12.95 -5.57
CA GLY A 15 -3.51 -12.55 -4.89
C GLY A 15 -3.76 -12.05 -3.47
N ARG A 16 -4.75 -11.16 -3.26
CA ARG A 16 -5.15 -10.71 -1.91
C ARG A 16 -5.51 -11.88 -1.01
N LYS A 17 -6.39 -12.77 -1.48
CA LYS A 17 -6.78 -13.97 -0.73
C LYS A 17 -5.57 -14.85 -0.39
N THR A 18 -4.72 -15.13 -1.36
CA THR A 18 -3.52 -15.96 -1.15
C THR A 18 -2.59 -15.37 -0.09
N LEU A 19 -2.38 -14.06 -0.10
CA LEU A 19 -1.54 -13.39 0.89
C LEU A 19 -2.18 -13.34 2.29
N ARG A 20 -3.50 -13.11 2.37
CA ARG A 20 -4.25 -13.21 3.64
C ARG A 20 -4.19 -14.63 4.22
N ASP A 21 -4.42 -15.66 3.42
CA ASP A 21 -4.37 -17.08 3.81
C ASP A 21 -2.98 -17.50 4.31
N LYS A 22 -1.92 -16.84 3.82
CA LYS A 22 -0.53 -17.06 4.24
C LYS A 22 -0.07 -16.16 5.41
N ASN A 23 -0.98 -15.46 6.07
CA ASN A 23 -0.69 -14.56 7.19
C ASN A 23 0.27 -13.40 6.85
N VAL A 24 0.35 -12.97 5.59
CA VAL A 24 1.26 -11.91 5.16
C VAL A 24 0.95 -10.59 5.87
N TYR A 25 -0.32 -10.28 6.10
CA TYR A 25 -0.72 -9.10 6.89
C TYR A 25 -0.06 -9.08 8.28
N LEU A 26 -0.05 -10.21 9.00
CA LEU A 26 0.52 -10.26 10.35
C LEU A 26 2.03 -9.99 10.33
N ILE A 27 2.72 -10.53 9.34
CA ILE A 27 4.17 -10.36 9.16
C ILE A 27 4.49 -8.90 8.79
N VAL A 28 3.82 -8.35 7.78
CA VAL A 28 4.08 -6.99 7.27
C VAL A 28 3.69 -5.94 8.31
N ARG A 29 2.59 -6.14 9.04
CA ARG A 29 2.20 -5.24 10.14
C ARG A 29 3.25 -5.20 11.23
N GLU A 30 3.89 -6.32 11.56
CA GLU A 30 4.94 -6.33 12.56
C GLU A 30 6.22 -5.68 12.05
N LEU A 31 6.61 -5.95 10.79
CA LEU A 31 7.71 -5.27 10.12
C LEU A 31 7.52 -3.74 10.14
N HIS A 32 6.34 -3.26 9.74
CA HIS A 32 5.98 -1.84 9.73
C HIS A 32 6.22 -1.15 11.08
N LYS A 33 5.98 -1.82 12.22
CA LYS A 33 6.17 -1.20 13.54
C LYS A 33 7.63 -0.92 13.88
N TRP A 34 8.55 -1.69 13.33
CA TRP A 34 9.97 -1.65 13.70
C TRP A 34 10.83 -1.01 12.63
N GLU A 35 10.31 -0.92 11.40
CA GLU A 35 10.98 -0.34 10.26
C GLU A 35 11.30 1.14 10.49
N GLN A 36 12.52 1.53 10.13
CA GLN A 36 13.02 2.89 10.29
C GLN A 36 13.22 3.58 8.94
N ASP A 37 13.39 2.79 7.87
CA ASP A 37 13.45 3.35 6.53
C ASP A 37 12.04 3.76 6.09
N PHE A 38 11.88 5.07 5.84
CA PHE A 38 10.60 5.64 5.44
C PHE A 38 10.02 4.96 4.18
N GLN A 39 10.86 4.68 3.17
CA GLN A 39 10.38 4.07 1.92
C GLN A 39 9.87 2.65 2.16
N VAL A 40 10.56 1.88 3.01
CA VAL A 40 10.13 0.53 3.39
C VAL A 40 8.87 0.57 4.25
N SER A 41 8.79 1.51 5.20
CA SER A 41 7.62 1.71 6.05
C SER A 41 6.39 2.08 5.22
N ALA A 42 6.51 3.05 4.30
CA ALA A 42 5.43 3.45 3.40
C ALA A 42 4.95 2.28 2.52
N ALA A 43 5.88 1.48 1.98
CA ALA A 43 5.51 0.27 1.23
C ALA A 43 4.77 -0.78 2.10
N CYS A 44 5.19 -0.95 3.36
CA CYS A 44 4.49 -1.82 4.31
C CYS A 44 3.09 -1.30 4.64
N GLU A 45 2.94 0.01 4.83
CA GLU A 45 1.64 0.65 5.08
C GLU A 45 0.67 0.40 3.92
N LYS A 46 1.09 0.67 2.68
CA LYS A 46 0.29 0.40 1.46
C LYS A 46 -0.16 -1.06 1.39
N LEU A 47 0.76 -2.00 1.64
CA LEU A 47 0.44 -3.42 1.62
C LEU A 47 -0.53 -3.82 2.74
N VAL A 48 -0.37 -3.25 3.94
CA VAL A 48 -1.29 -3.45 5.05
C VAL A 48 -2.69 -2.94 4.71
N GLN A 49 -2.80 -1.71 4.19
CA GLN A 49 -4.08 -1.09 3.82
C GLN A 49 -4.86 -1.96 2.83
N VAL A 50 -4.21 -2.47 1.78
CA VAL A 50 -4.87 -3.35 0.79
C VAL A 50 -5.28 -4.70 1.40
N LEU A 51 -4.48 -5.26 2.31
CA LEU A 51 -4.78 -6.57 2.91
C LEU A 51 -5.90 -6.52 3.95
N ILE A 52 -6.07 -5.41 4.66
CA ILE A 52 -7.17 -5.22 5.63
C ILE A 52 -8.45 -4.71 4.99
N GLY A 53 -8.37 -4.09 3.82
CA GLY A 53 -9.51 -3.55 3.10
C GLY A 53 -10.51 -4.64 2.69
N ASP A 54 -11.76 -4.22 2.59
CA ASP A 54 -12.85 -5.07 2.10
C ASP A 54 -12.59 -5.53 0.66
N GLU A 55 -13.11 -6.71 0.33
CA GLU A 55 -12.99 -7.25 -1.01
C GLU A 55 -13.95 -6.50 -1.97
N PRO A 56 -13.48 -6.02 -3.14
CA PRO A 56 -14.33 -5.35 -4.12
C PRO A 56 -15.50 -6.21 -4.61
N GLU A 57 -16.51 -5.53 -5.16
CA GLU A 57 -17.68 -6.18 -5.76
C GLU A 57 -17.32 -7.09 -6.94
N GLN A 58 -18.22 -8.02 -7.26
CA GLN A 58 -18.05 -8.91 -8.39
C GLN A 58 -17.96 -8.09 -9.70
N GLY A 59 -16.90 -8.32 -10.48
CA GLY A 59 -16.59 -7.53 -11.67
C GLY A 59 -15.55 -6.43 -11.44
N MET A 60 -15.16 -6.16 -10.19
CA MET A 60 -14.09 -5.22 -9.81
C MET A 60 -12.90 -5.93 -9.14
N GLU A 61 -12.68 -7.21 -9.48
CA GLU A 61 -11.74 -8.07 -8.76
C GLU A 61 -10.26 -7.73 -9.04
N ASN A 62 -9.97 -7.10 -10.18
CA ASN A 62 -8.64 -6.61 -10.54
C ASN A 62 -8.59 -5.08 -10.42
N LEU A 63 -7.88 -4.59 -9.40
CA LEU A 63 -7.75 -3.17 -9.09
C LEU A 63 -7.01 -2.37 -10.18
N MET A 64 -6.33 -3.03 -11.11
CA MET A 64 -5.67 -2.37 -12.25
C MET A 64 -6.62 -2.11 -13.43
N GLU A 65 -7.81 -2.70 -13.42
CA GLU A 65 -8.79 -2.62 -14.52
C GLU A 65 -10.04 -1.83 -14.14
N VAL A 66 -10.13 -1.33 -12.90
CA VAL A 66 -11.30 -0.57 -12.42
C VAL A 66 -11.20 0.90 -12.85
N GLU A 67 -12.33 1.45 -13.29
CA GLU A 67 -12.45 2.89 -13.50
C GLU A 67 -12.57 3.60 -12.14
N ILE A 68 -11.72 4.61 -11.92
CA ILE A 68 -11.69 5.37 -10.67
C ILE A 68 -12.58 6.60 -10.84
N PRO A 69 -13.61 6.80 -9.99
CA PRO A 69 -14.39 8.03 -10.00
C PRO A 69 -13.53 9.26 -9.71
N LEU A 70 -13.83 10.41 -10.35
CA LEU A 70 -13.03 11.64 -10.23
C LEU A 70 -12.82 12.09 -8.78
N ASP A 71 -13.83 11.99 -7.92
CA ASP A 71 -13.73 12.40 -6.52
C ASP A 71 -12.84 11.48 -5.68
N VAL A 72 -12.65 10.23 -6.12
CA VAL A 72 -11.74 9.26 -5.51
C VAL A 72 -10.33 9.51 -6.03
N GLU A 73 -10.18 9.74 -7.33
CA GLU A 73 -8.90 10.07 -7.97
C GLU A 73 -8.26 11.32 -7.34
N GLU A 74 -9.04 12.39 -7.11
CA GLU A 74 -8.55 13.60 -6.43
C GLU A 74 -8.05 13.32 -5.00
N LYS A 75 -8.74 12.45 -4.25
CA LYS A 75 -8.33 12.06 -2.88
C LYS A 75 -7.06 11.23 -2.89
N LEU A 76 -6.92 10.29 -3.84
CA LEU A 76 -5.74 9.46 -4.00
C LEU A 76 -4.52 10.33 -4.36
N ASN A 77 -4.66 11.23 -5.34
CA ASN A 77 -3.60 12.15 -5.73
C ASN A 77 -3.15 13.06 -4.58
N LYS A 78 -4.09 13.53 -3.74
CA LYS A 78 -3.77 14.31 -2.55
C LYS A 78 -2.99 13.49 -1.52
N ALA A 79 -3.41 12.25 -1.27
CA ALA A 79 -2.74 11.36 -0.33
C ALA A 79 -1.31 11.01 -0.81
N ASP A 80 -1.13 10.76 -2.11
CA ASP A 80 0.18 10.50 -2.70
C ASP A 80 1.10 11.72 -2.59
N GLN A 81 0.58 12.93 -2.81
CA GLN A 81 1.37 14.16 -2.62
C GLN A 81 1.79 14.36 -1.16
N GLU A 82 0.88 14.12 -0.21
CA GLU A 82 1.20 14.21 1.23
C GLU A 82 2.29 13.20 1.65
N GLU A 83 2.30 12.00 1.05
CA GLU A 83 3.37 11.01 1.27
C GLU A 83 4.71 11.49 0.72
N VAL A 84 4.73 12.09 -0.47
CA VAL A 84 5.95 12.66 -1.08
C VAL A 84 6.50 13.79 -0.23
N ASP A 85 5.66 14.74 0.18
CA ASP A 85 6.06 15.88 1.00
C ASP A 85 6.69 15.40 2.32
N ARG A 86 6.09 14.39 2.95
CA ARG A 86 6.63 13.78 4.18
C ARG A 86 7.96 13.07 3.94
N ALA A 87 8.12 12.40 2.81
CA ALA A 87 9.38 11.76 2.42
C ALA A 87 10.51 12.79 2.27
N GLU A 88 10.21 13.96 1.69
CA GLU A 88 11.16 15.06 1.50
C GLU A 88 11.59 15.67 2.85
N ASP A 89 10.66 15.86 3.78
CA ASP A 89 10.96 16.36 5.13
C ASP A 89 11.88 15.39 5.92
N GLU A 90 11.60 14.08 5.86
CA GLU A 90 12.37 13.06 6.57
C GLU A 90 13.77 12.83 5.94
N THR A 91 13.93 13.07 4.64
CA THR A 91 15.22 12.97 3.94
C THR A 91 16.03 14.28 3.98
N GLY A 92 15.37 15.44 4.10
CA GLY A 92 15.99 16.76 4.23
C GLY A 92 16.51 17.09 5.63
N GLY A 93 16.05 16.38 6.67
CA GLY A 93 16.43 16.61 8.07
C GLY A 93 17.77 16.00 8.53
N GLY A 94 18.45 15.21 7.68
CA GLY A 94 19.72 14.53 8.02
C GLY A 94 20.98 15.39 7.97
N GLY A 95 20.85 16.71 7.77
CA GLY A 95 21.97 17.64 7.61
C GLY A 95 22.02 18.74 8.67
N GLN A 96 22.37 18.37 9.91
CA GLN A 96 23.00 19.29 10.87
C GLN A 96 23.82 18.53 11.91
#